data_AF-A0A978W226-F1
#
_entry.id   AF-A0A978W226-F1
#
_cell.length_a   1.000
_cell.length_b   1.000
_cell.length_c   1.000
_cell.angle_alpha   90.00
_cell.angle_beta   90.00
_cell.angle_gamma   90.00
#
_symmetry.space_group_name_H-M   'P 1'
#
loop_
_entity.id
_entity.type
_entity.pdbx_description
1 polymer ?
#
loop_
_entity_poly.entity_id
_entity_poly.type
_entity_poly.pdbx_seq_one_letter_code
_entity_poly.pdbx_strand_id
1 'polypeptide(L)'
;MEAKQLEQEITESPLHSPAYQALLRAGPRLRPLEQVHAHLVVSGSHRSRALLTKLLTLACIAGSIVYARRLLFSVPSPDSFLFNSLFKASLTSGFPLDTVSFYHRMLRSGIWPSTYTFTSVIKACADLSTLKLGRSNWTSRSFLSSFRYIYERHPYQDGGLDIRKLIV
;
A
#
# COMPACT_ATOMS: atom_id res chain seq x y z
N MET A 1 -44.26 2.61 -17.08
CA MET A 1 -43.12 2.40 -17.99
C MET A 1 -41.89 3.22 -17.56
N GLU A 2 -41.68 3.46 -16.25
CA GLU A 2 -40.55 4.28 -15.74
C GLU A 2 -39.78 3.60 -14.58
N ALA A 3 -39.91 2.27 -14.44
CA ALA A 3 -39.21 1.51 -13.40
C ALA A 3 -38.26 0.44 -13.99
N LYS A 4 -37.72 0.69 -15.19
CA LYS A 4 -36.76 -0.21 -15.87
C LYS A 4 -35.45 0.45 -16.31
N GLN A 5 -35.21 1.70 -15.89
CA GLN A 5 -34.00 2.47 -16.23
C GLN A 5 -33.04 2.70 -15.07
N LEU A 6 -33.31 2.15 -13.87
CA LEU A 6 -32.44 2.29 -12.70
C LEU A 6 -31.61 1.03 -12.37
N GLU A 7 -31.64 0.00 -13.22
CA GLU A 7 -30.85 -1.23 -13.04
C GLU A 7 -29.63 -1.34 -13.98
N GLN A 8 -29.23 -0.26 -14.66
CA GLN A 8 -27.99 -0.23 -15.46
C GLN A 8 -26.73 0.17 -14.68
N GLU A 9 -26.82 0.22 -13.36
CA GLU A 9 -25.65 0.34 -12.47
C GLU A 9 -25.41 -0.97 -11.70
N ILE A 10 -25.52 -2.10 -12.41
CA ILE A 10 -24.84 -3.33 -12.00
C ILE A 10 -23.35 -3.01 -12.08
N THR A 11 -22.84 -2.59 -10.93
CA THR A 11 -21.42 -2.44 -10.64
C THR A 11 -20.76 -3.78 -10.97
N GLU A 12 -20.21 -3.91 -12.17
CA GLU A 12 -19.41 -5.07 -12.57
C GLU A 12 -18.37 -5.30 -11.47
N SER A 13 -18.51 -6.41 -10.77
CA SER A 13 -17.56 -6.80 -9.73
C SER A 13 -16.16 -6.81 -10.37
N PRO A 14 -15.16 -6.16 -9.74
CA PRO A 14 -13.88 -5.84 -10.37
C PRO A 14 -13.06 -7.06 -10.82
N LEU A 15 -13.52 -8.27 -10.51
CA LEU A 15 -12.91 -9.56 -10.85
C LEU A 15 -13.19 -10.01 -12.30
N HIS A 16 -14.31 -9.58 -12.91
CA HIS A 16 -14.69 -10.01 -14.26
C HIS A 16 -14.28 -9.04 -15.38
N SER A 17 -13.79 -7.85 -15.03
CA SER A 17 -13.33 -6.91 -16.04
C SER A 17 -12.15 -7.50 -16.83
N PRO A 18 -12.16 -7.46 -18.17
CA PRO A 18 -11.07 -7.99 -19.00
C PRO A 18 -9.72 -7.35 -18.66
N ALA A 19 -9.75 -6.10 -18.20
CA ALA A 19 -8.61 -5.38 -17.65
C ALA A 19 -8.02 -6.04 -16.40
N TYR A 20 -8.86 -6.51 -15.47
CA TYR A 20 -8.41 -7.19 -14.26
C TYR A 20 -7.80 -8.56 -14.59
N GLN A 21 -8.40 -9.29 -15.52
CA GLN A 21 -7.87 -10.55 -16.02
C GLN A 21 -6.51 -10.38 -16.72
N ALA A 22 -6.33 -9.30 -17.48
CA ALA A 22 -5.04 -8.96 -18.08
C ALA A 22 -3.95 -8.72 -17.03
N LEU A 23 -4.28 -8.04 -15.92
CA LEU A 23 -3.36 -7.87 -14.78
C LEU A 23 -3.01 -9.20 -14.11
N LEU A 24 -3.97 -10.11 -13.95
CA LEU A 24 -3.71 -11.45 -13.42
C LEU A 24 -2.75 -12.25 -14.31
N ARG A 25 -2.95 -12.18 -15.64
CA ARG A 25 -2.08 -12.86 -16.62
C ARG A 25 -0.68 -12.27 -16.68
N ALA A 26 -0.55 -10.95 -16.55
CA ALA A 26 0.74 -10.28 -16.47
C ALA A 26 1.57 -10.79 -15.28
N GLY A 27 0.92 -11.00 -14.14
CA GLY A 27 1.57 -11.44 -12.92
C GLY A 27 2.59 -10.41 -12.40
N PRO A 28 3.53 -10.80 -11.51
CA PRO A 28 4.56 -9.91 -10.98
C PRO A 28 5.72 -9.72 -11.97
N ARG A 29 5.41 -9.36 -13.22
CA ARG A 29 6.41 -9.10 -14.27
C ARG A 29 6.29 -7.65 -14.73
N LEU A 30 7.38 -6.89 -14.68
CA LEU A 30 7.33 -5.45 -14.94
C LEU A 30 6.89 -5.12 -16.38
N ARG A 31 7.48 -5.75 -17.40
CA ARG A 31 7.17 -5.45 -18.81
C ARG A 31 5.69 -5.67 -19.16
N PRO A 32 5.07 -6.82 -18.83
CA PRO A 32 3.64 -7.01 -19.06
C PRO A 32 2.77 -6.04 -18.24
N LEU A 33 3.16 -5.70 -17.00
CA LEU A 33 2.42 -4.73 -16.19
C LEU A 33 2.43 -3.32 -16.80
N GLU A 34 3.55 -2.89 -17.36
CA GLU A 34 3.65 -1.60 -18.08
C GLU A 34 2.78 -1.60 -19.33
N GLN A 35 2.76 -2.70 -20.09
CA GLN A 35 1.88 -2.86 -21.26
C GLN A 35 0.41 -2.80 -20.88
N VAL A 36 0.01 -3.54 -19.84
CA VAL A 36 -1.36 -3.51 -19.34
C VAL A 36 -1.70 -2.11 -18.82
N HIS A 37 -0.82 -1.46 -18.06
CA HIS A 37 -1.06 -0.09 -17.60
C HIS A 37 -1.24 0.90 -18.76
N ALA A 38 -0.39 0.85 -19.79
CA ALA A 38 -0.55 1.66 -20.98
C ALA A 38 -1.92 1.41 -21.66
N HIS A 39 -2.33 0.15 -21.76
CA HIS A 39 -3.65 -0.21 -22.28
C HIS A 39 -4.79 0.37 -21.42
N LEU A 40 -4.68 0.32 -20.08
CA LEU A 40 -5.66 0.91 -19.16
C LEU A 40 -5.76 2.43 -19.28
N VAL A 41 -4.65 3.10 -19.57
CA VAL A 41 -4.62 4.56 -19.81
C VAL A 41 -5.36 4.88 -21.11
N VAL A 42 -5.03 4.18 -22.20
CA VAL A 42 -5.66 4.38 -23.51
C VAL A 42 -7.15 4.00 -23.51
N SER A 43 -7.53 2.95 -22.78
CA SER A 43 -8.92 2.51 -22.67
C SER A 43 -9.78 3.38 -21.73
N GLY A 44 -9.18 4.36 -21.04
CA GLY A 44 -9.86 5.20 -20.04
C GLY A 44 -10.14 4.50 -18.70
N SER A 45 -9.76 3.24 -18.52
CA SER A 45 -10.02 2.44 -17.32
C SER A 45 -9.02 2.70 -16.17
N HIS A 46 -8.00 3.55 -16.39
CA HIS A 46 -6.96 3.90 -15.42
C HIS A 46 -7.47 4.54 -14.12
N ARG A 47 -8.73 4.98 -14.05
CA ARG A 47 -9.34 5.56 -12.84
C ARG A 47 -9.89 4.50 -11.88
N SER A 48 -9.96 3.24 -12.30
CA SER A 48 -10.48 2.17 -11.46
C SER A 48 -9.52 1.86 -10.31
N ARG A 49 -9.96 2.13 -9.08
CA ARG A 49 -9.20 1.86 -7.85
C ARG A 49 -8.78 0.40 -7.74
N ALA A 50 -9.66 -0.54 -8.07
CA ALA A 50 -9.35 -1.97 -7.99
C ALA A 50 -8.21 -2.38 -8.93
N LEU A 51 -8.21 -1.85 -10.16
CA LEU A 51 -7.15 -2.09 -11.14
C LEU A 51 -5.84 -1.45 -10.69
N LEU A 52 -5.90 -0.20 -10.21
CA LEU A 52 -4.73 0.52 -9.70
C LEU A 52 -4.11 -0.18 -8.48
N THR A 53 -4.91 -0.59 -7.48
CA THR A 53 -4.43 -1.32 -6.31
C THR A 53 -3.74 -2.63 -6.71
N LYS A 54 -4.32 -3.38 -7.65
CA LYS A 54 -3.72 -4.62 -8.14
C LYS A 54 -2.42 -4.37 -8.89
N LEU A 55 -2.41 -3.40 -9.80
CA LEU A 55 -1.22 -3.00 -10.57
C LEU A 55 -0.08 -2.54 -9.65
N LEU A 56 -0.40 -1.74 -8.63
CA LEU A 56 0.54 -1.25 -7.62
C LEU A 56 1.16 -2.40 -6.81
N THR A 57 0.31 -3.31 -6.34
CA THR A 57 0.73 -4.50 -5.58
C THR A 57 1.65 -5.38 -6.43
N LEU A 58 1.28 -5.65 -7.68
CA LEU A 58 2.09 -6.44 -8.61
C LEU A 58 3.40 -5.75 -8.98
N ALA A 59 3.42 -4.42 -9.11
CA ALA A 59 4.63 -3.63 -9.35
C ALA A 59 5.63 -3.75 -8.20
N CYS A 60 5.16 -3.71 -6.95
CA CYS A 60 6.00 -3.96 -5.78
C CYS A 60 6.58 -5.37 -5.78
N ILE A 61 5.74 -6.39 -6.04
CA ILE A 61 6.18 -7.80 -6.08
C ILE A 61 7.15 -8.05 -7.24
N ALA A 62 6.98 -7.36 -8.37
CA ALA A 62 7.90 -7.39 -9.49
C ALA A 62 9.26 -6.71 -9.20
N GLY A 63 9.46 -6.16 -8.01
CA GLY A 63 10.71 -5.53 -7.57
C GLY A 63 10.87 -4.06 -8.02
N SER A 64 9.89 -3.48 -8.71
CA SER A 64 9.97 -2.10 -9.21
C SER A 64 9.25 -1.11 -8.29
N ILE A 65 9.89 -0.81 -7.17
CA ILE A 65 9.33 0.11 -6.18
C ILE A 65 9.21 1.55 -6.72
N VAL A 66 10.11 1.95 -7.62
CA VAL A 66 10.07 3.26 -8.29
C VAL A 66 8.80 3.41 -9.13
N TYR A 67 8.45 2.36 -9.88
CA TYR A 67 7.23 2.33 -10.67
C TYR A 67 5.99 2.35 -9.79
N ALA A 68 5.96 1.54 -8.72
CA ALA A 68 4.88 1.55 -7.75
C ALA A 68 4.70 2.94 -7.11
N ARG A 69 5.77 3.64 -6.73
CA ARG A 69 5.68 5.01 -6.19
C ARG A 69 5.03 5.96 -7.19
N ARG A 70 5.42 5.92 -8.46
CA ARG A 70 4.84 6.75 -9.53
C ARG A 70 3.36 6.46 -9.71
N LEU A 71 2.98 5.19 -9.75
CA LEU A 71 1.58 4.76 -9.81
C LEU A 71 0.75 5.23 -8.61
N LEU A 72 1.33 5.23 -7.40
CA LEU A 72 0.65 5.77 -6.23
C LEU A 72 0.34 7.26 -6.41
N PHE A 73 1.23 8.04 -7.07
CA PHE A 73 0.99 9.45 -7.40
C PHE A 73 -0.16 9.65 -8.38
N SER A 74 -0.43 8.70 -9.28
CA SER A 74 -1.55 8.79 -10.22
C SER A 74 -2.89 8.34 -9.64
N VAL A 75 -2.96 7.78 -8.43
CA VAL A 75 -4.24 7.33 -7.84
C VAL A 75 -5.03 8.51 -7.27
N PRO A 76 -6.21 8.85 -7.82
CA PRO A 76 -7.09 9.84 -7.22
C PRO A 76 -7.79 9.22 -6.00
N SER A 77 -7.62 9.83 -4.83
CA SER A 77 -8.22 9.36 -3.56
C SER A 77 -7.86 7.91 -3.17
N PRO A 78 -6.61 7.65 -2.73
CA PRO A 78 -6.25 6.33 -2.21
C PRO A 78 -7.10 6.00 -0.96
N ASP A 79 -7.36 4.71 -0.73
CA ASP A 79 -8.10 4.23 0.44
C ASP A 79 -7.20 3.40 1.38
N SER A 80 -7.70 3.10 2.59
CA SER A 80 -6.96 2.28 3.55
C SER A 80 -6.65 0.88 3.02
N PHE A 81 -7.50 0.33 2.14
CA PHE A 81 -7.31 -0.99 1.55
C PHE A 81 -6.10 -1.03 0.59
N LEU A 82 -5.95 -0.01 -0.25
CA LEU A 82 -4.81 0.15 -1.14
C LEU A 82 -3.51 0.21 -0.34
N PHE A 83 -3.46 1.05 0.71
CA PHE A 83 -2.27 1.17 1.54
C PHE A 83 -1.94 -0.15 2.27
N ASN A 84 -2.93 -0.84 2.82
CA ASN A 84 -2.71 -2.13 3.48
C ASN A 84 -2.17 -3.20 2.51
N SER A 85 -2.71 -3.26 1.29
CA SER A 85 -2.22 -4.15 0.24
C SER A 85 -0.78 -3.81 -0.15
N LEU A 86 -0.48 -2.51 -0.25
CA LEU A 86 0.84 -1.99 -0.59
C LEU A 86 1.87 -2.27 0.51
N PHE A 87 1.53 -2.10 1.79
CA PHE A 87 2.42 -2.43 2.91
C PHE A 87 2.78 -3.91 2.91
N LYS A 88 1.79 -4.79 2.72
CA LYS A 88 2.03 -6.23 2.63
C LYS A 88 2.98 -6.54 1.49
N ALA A 89 2.73 -6.03 0.29
CA ALA A 89 3.58 -6.26 -0.88
C ALA A 89 4.99 -5.68 -0.74
N SER A 90 5.12 -4.48 -0.16
CA SER A 90 6.40 -3.80 0.04
C SER A 90 7.27 -4.55 1.06
N LEU A 91 6.67 -5.02 2.17
CA LEU A 91 7.35 -5.83 3.18
C LEU A 91 7.80 -7.19 2.62
N THR A 92 6.93 -7.90 1.91
CA THR A 92 7.28 -9.22 1.34
C THR A 92 8.34 -9.12 0.24
N SER A 93 8.42 -7.97 -0.44
CA SER A 93 9.39 -7.74 -1.53
C SER A 93 10.70 -7.11 -1.02
N GLY A 94 10.86 -6.90 0.29
CA GLY A 94 12.10 -6.40 0.87
C GLY A 94 12.31 -4.89 0.75
N PHE A 95 11.24 -4.09 0.67
CA PHE A 95 11.29 -2.62 0.59
C PHE A 95 10.75 -1.92 1.86
N PRO A 96 11.35 -2.13 3.05
CA PRO A 96 10.81 -1.57 4.28
C PRO A 96 10.97 -0.03 4.38
N LEU A 97 11.93 0.59 3.69
CA LEU A 97 12.04 2.05 3.60
C LEU A 97 10.82 2.66 2.89
N ASP A 98 10.40 2.05 1.78
CA ASP A 98 9.26 2.53 1.01
C ASP A 98 7.94 2.30 1.75
N THR A 99 7.83 1.24 2.55
CA THR A 99 6.69 1.03 3.47
C THR A 99 6.49 2.24 4.40
N VAL A 100 7.57 2.76 5.00
CA VAL A 100 7.51 3.96 5.86
C VAL A 100 7.14 5.21 5.03
N SER A 101 7.68 5.34 3.82
CA SER A 101 7.33 6.43 2.92
C SER A 101 5.84 6.40 2.52
N PHE A 102 5.27 5.22 2.29
CA PHE A 102 3.85 5.04 1.99
C PHE A 102 2.98 5.37 3.18
N TYR A 103 3.41 5.03 4.40
CA TYR A 103 2.72 5.41 5.63
C TYR A 103 2.63 6.93 5.80
N HIS A 104 3.74 7.65 5.57
CA HIS A 104 3.70 9.12 5.58
C HIS A 104 2.73 9.68 4.54
N ARG A 105 2.63 9.04 3.38
CA ARG A 105 1.68 9.45 2.35
C ARG A 105 0.23 9.17 2.73
N MET A 106 -0.05 8.06 3.41
CA MET A 106 -1.37 7.74 3.96
C MET A 106 -1.83 8.84 4.93
N LEU A 107 -0.96 9.24 5.87
CA LEU A 107 -1.22 10.32 6.82
C LEU A 107 -1.46 11.66 6.13
N ARG A 108 -0.63 12.01 5.14
CA ARG A 108 -0.80 13.24 4.35
C ARG A 108 -2.09 13.27 3.52
N SER A 109 -2.63 12.10 3.20
CA SER A 109 -3.90 11.98 2.47
C SER A 109 -5.11 12.02 3.42
N GLY A 110 -4.90 12.24 4.73
CA GLY A 110 -5.97 12.28 5.74
C GLY A 110 -6.57 10.92 6.06
N ILE A 111 -5.93 9.82 5.63
CA ILE A 111 -6.46 8.47 5.81
C ILE A 111 -5.96 7.93 7.13
N TRP A 112 -6.89 7.53 7.99
CA TRP A 112 -6.56 7.02 9.31
C TRP A 112 -5.91 5.63 9.25
N PRO A 113 -4.71 5.45 9.85
CA PRO A 113 -4.07 4.14 9.94
C PRO A 113 -4.90 3.17 10.78
N SER A 114 -4.98 1.92 10.34
CA SER A 114 -5.57 0.85 11.16
C SER A 114 -4.50 0.17 12.03
N THR A 115 -4.91 -0.63 13.00
CA THR A 115 -4.00 -1.46 13.81
C THR A 115 -3.07 -2.31 12.93
N TYR A 116 -3.60 -2.83 11.82
CA TYR A 116 -2.80 -3.57 10.83
C TYR A 116 -1.71 -2.71 10.17
N THR A 117 -2.03 -1.45 9.83
CA THR A 117 -1.06 -0.49 9.30
C THR A 117 0.08 -0.27 10.29
N PHE A 118 -0.24 -0.04 11.58
CA PHE A 118 0.78 0.17 12.62
C PHE A 118 1.72 -1.03 12.77
N THR A 119 1.17 -2.25 12.87
CA THR A 119 1.98 -3.47 12.97
C THR A 119 2.90 -3.64 11.76
N SER A 120 2.41 -3.31 10.55
CA SER A 120 3.20 -3.37 9.31
C SER A 120 4.34 -2.35 9.30
N VAL A 121 4.10 -1.13 9.77
CA VAL A 121 5.12 -0.08 9.85
C VAL A 121 6.17 -0.40 10.92
N ILE A 122 5.75 -0.92 12.08
CA ILE A 122 6.67 -1.37 13.14
C ILE A 122 7.57 -2.48 12.62
N LYS A 123 7.00 -3.46 11.91
CA LYS A 123 7.77 -4.52 11.25
C LYS A 123 8.78 -3.94 10.26
N ALA A 124 8.37 -2.97 9.43
CA ALA A 124 9.29 -2.30 8.52
C ALA A 124 10.45 -1.62 9.26
N CYS A 125 10.17 -0.92 10.36
CA CYS A 125 11.21 -0.29 11.18
C CYS A 125 12.15 -1.31 11.83
N ALA A 126 11.62 -2.46 12.27
CA ALA A 126 12.43 -3.56 12.78
C ALA A 126 13.34 -4.14 11.68
N ASP A 127 12.80 -4.40 10.49
CA ASP A 127 13.55 -4.89 9.34
C ASP A 127 14.64 -3.89 8.90
N LEU A 128 14.35 -2.59 8.94
CA LEU A 128 15.37 -1.55 8.69
C LEU A 128 16.47 -1.53 9.74
N SER A 129 16.09 -1.76 10.98
CA SER A 129 17.04 -1.79 12.10
C SER A 129 17.93 -3.01 12.00
N THR A 130 17.40 -4.19 11.67
CA THR A 130 18.20 -5.42 11.48
C THR A 130 19.10 -5.34 10.24
N LEU A 131 18.60 -4.81 9.12
CA LEU A 131 19.40 -4.56 7.91
C LEU A 131 20.58 -3.61 8.18
N LYS A 132 20.39 -2.63 9.08
CA LYS A 132 21.46 -1.72 9.50
C LYS A 132 22.33 -2.29 10.62
N LEU A 133 21.80 -3.14 11.51
CA LEU A 133 22.55 -3.77 12.60
C LEU A 133 23.65 -4.70 12.07
N GLY A 134 23.40 -5.36 10.93
CA GLY A 134 24.44 -6.12 10.21
C GLY A 134 25.60 -5.26 9.66
N ARG A 135 25.50 -3.92 9.72
CA ARG A 135 26.52 -2.98 9.23
C ARG A 135 27.02 -1.95 10.27
N SER A 136 26.25 -1.64 11.31
CA SER A 136 26.69 -0.80 12.45
C SER A 136 25.56 -0.67 13.48
N ASN A 137 25.88 -0.96 14.74
CA ASN A 137 25.17 -0.67 15.99
C ASN A 137 24.27 0.59 16.01
N TRP A 138 23.01 0.47 15.59
CA TRP A 138 21.99 1.42 16.00
C TRP A 138 21.56 1.09 17.43
N THR A 139 22.06 1.85 18.41
CA THR A 139 21.56 1.84 19.78
C THR A 139 20.05 2.10 19.79
N SER A 140 19.29 1.34 20.60
CA SER A 140 17.83 1.40 20.75
C SER A 140 17.20 2.81 20.84
N ARG A 141 18.00 3.86 21.12
CA ARG A 141 17.58 5.27 21.12
C ARG A 141 17.04 5.79 19.79
N SER A 142 17.61 5.44 18.64
CA SER A 142 17.09 5.95 17.34
C SER A 142 15.82 5.22 16.91
N PHE A 143 15.74 3.91 17.20
CA PHE A 143 14.51 3.12 17.03
C PHE A 143 13.37 3.71 17.87
N LEU A 144 13.65 3.99 19.15
CA LEU A 144 12.70 4.64 20.05
C LEU A 144 12.37 6.07 19.61
N SER A 145 13.28 6.81 18.98
CA SER A 145 13.00 8.18 18.51
C SER A 145 12.06 8.20 17.30
N SER A 146 12.26 7.33 16.32
CA SER A 146 11.33 7.18 15.19
C SER A 146 10.00 6.56 15.63
N PHE A 147 10.03 5.58 16.54
CA PHE A 147 8.83 4.98 17.14
C PHE A 147 8.02 5.99 17.96
N ARG A 148 8.70 6.74 18.85
CA ARG A 148 8.14 7.83 19.65
C ARG A 148 7.60 8.95 18.77
N TYR A 149 8.31 9.31 17.69
CA TYR A 149 7.84 10.32 16.73
C TYR A 149 6.57 9.89 15.98
N ILE A 150 6.49 8.62 15.56
CA ILE A 150 5.29 8.09 14.89
C ILE A 150 4.10 8.01 15.86
N TYR A 151 4.35 7.64 17.13
CA TYR A 151 3.30 7.44 18.12
C TYR A 151 2.82 8.73 18.81
N GLU A 152 3.73 9.64 19.18
CA GLU A 152 3.39 10.88 19.92
C GLU A 152 2.63 11.91 19.08
N ARG A 153 2.76 11.88 17.74
CA ARG A 153 2.04 12.83 16.87
C ARG A 153 0.63 12.38 16.49
N HIS A 154 0.28 11.11 16.69
CA HIS A 154 -1.01 10.54 16.28
C HIS A 154 -1.52 9.55 17.32
N PRO A 155 -2.11 10.02 18.44
CA PRO A 155 -2.68 9.14 19.45
C PRO A 155 -3.82 8.33 18.84
N TYR A 156 -3.63 7.00 18.82
CA TYR A 156 -4.66 6.03 18.50
C TYR A 156 -5.84 6.22 19.48
N GLN A 157 -6.97 6.75 18.99
CA GLN A 157 -8.21 6.85 19.74
C GLN A 157 -9.03 5.58 19.57
N ASP A 158 -8.54 4.48 20.14
CA ASP A 158 -9.45 3.43 20.59
C ASP A 158 -8.80 2.68 21.75
N GLY A 159 -9.53 2.56 22.86
CA GLY A 159 -9.01 1.95 24.08
C GLY A 159 -8.72 0.47 23.87
N GLY A 160 -7.48 0.03 24.11
CA GLY A 160 -7.24 -1.40 24.37
C GLY A 160 -5.91 -2.00 23.95
N LEU A 161 -5.03 -1.30 23.24
CA LEU A 161 -3.71 -1.88 22.92
C LEU A 161 -2.57 -1.02 23.49
N ASP A 162 -2.25 -1.30 24.76
CA ASP A 162 -1.05 -0.79 25.40
C ASP A 162 0.18 -1.50 24.82
N ILE A 163 0.61 -1.04 23.65
CA ILE A 163 1.79 -1.53 22.92
C ILE A 163 3.10 -1.36 23.72
N ARG A 164 3.08 -0.68 24.89
CA ARG A 164 4.20 -0.75 25.85
C ARG A 164 4.45 -2.18 26.34
N LYS A 165 3.46 -3.07 26.28
CA LYS A 165 3.62 -4.51 26.59
C LYS A 165 4.19 -5.35 25.44
N LEU A 166 4.30 -4.81 24.22
CA LEU A 166 4.83 -5.51 23.05
C LEU A 166 6.34 -5.29 22.84
N ILE A 167 6.97 -4.46 23.68
CA ILE A 167 8.42 -4.14 23.64
C ILE A 167 9.05 -4.46 25.01
N VAL A 168 8.74 -5.63 25.58
CA VAL A 168 9.51 -6.25 26.68
C VAL A 168 9.89 -7.66 26.23
#